data_AF-A0A8X7BJK3-F1
#
_entry.id   AF-A0A8X7BJK3-F1
#
_cell.length_a   1.000
_cell.length_b   1.000
_cell.length_c   1.000
_cell.angle_alpha   90.00
_cell.angle_beta   90.00
_cell.angle_gamma   90.00
#
_symmetry.space_group_name_H-M   'P 1'
#
loop_
_entity.id
_entity.type
_entity.pdbx_description
1 polymer ?
#
loop_
_entity_poly.entity_id
_entity_poly.type
_entity_poly.pdbx_seq_one_letter_code
_entity_poly.pdbx_strand_id
1 'polypeptide(L)'
;MEKYPDTVWTLDHCFYVDDLVTGEDDAKSAFDLSSKAAKIMSEAGMNLRKWISNDCELMKQWQLEHFDHLNMNDFVNHPHRVLGLLWHPQKTISVFV
;
A
#
# COMPACT_ATOMS: atom_id res chain seq x y z
N MET A 1 9.85 -10.72 -21.10
CA MET A 1 10.69 -10.04 -20.10
C MET A 1 9.76 -9.31 -19.16
N GLU A 2 9.57 -9.82 -17.95
CA GLU A 2 8.72 -9.16 -16.96
C GLU A 2 9.33 -7.82 -16.58
N LYS A 3 8.52 -6.77 -16.63
CA LYS A 3 8.98 -5.39 -16.52
C LYS A 3 9.32 -5.01 -15.07
N TYR A 4 8.93 -5.82 -14.08
CA TYR A 4 9.10 -5.59 -12.63
C TYR A 4 9.08 -6.91 -11.83
N PRO A 5 10.14 -7.75 -11.85
CA PRO A 5 10.11 -9.08 -11.24
C PRO A 5 9.82 -9.04 -9.72
N ASP A 6 10.37 -8.07 -8.99
CA ASP A 6 10.17 -7.96 -7.54
C ASP A 6 8.72 -7.60 -7.20
N THR A 7 8.13 -6.65 -7.95
CA THR A 7 6.73 -6.25 -7.74
C THR A 7 5.76 -7.38 -8.10
N VAL A 8 6.05 -8.15 -9.16
CA VAL A 8 5.25 -9.32 -9.52
C VAL A 8 5.31 -10.36 -8.40
N TRP A 9 6.50 -10.60 -7.83
CA TRP A 9 6.63 -11.51 -6.69
C TRP A 9 5.78 -11.05 -5.50
N THR A 10 5.83 -9.75 -5.14
CA THR A 10 4.95 -9.20 -4.10
C THR A 10 3.48 -9.40 -4.43
N LEU A 11 3.04 -9.08 -5.65
CA LEU A 11 1.65 -9.27 -6.06
C LEU A 11 1.22 -10.75 -6.10
N ASP A 12 2.15 -11.70 -6.17
CA ASP A 12 1.80 -13.13 -6.14
C ASP A 12 1.73 -13.66 -4.68
N HIS A 13 2.51 -13.09 -3.77
CA HIS A 13 2.69 -13.61 -2.40
C HIS A 13 2.00 -12.79 -1.31
N CYS A 14 1.64 -11.54 -1.60
CA CYS A 14 1.17 -10.58 -0.59
C CYS A 14 -0.32 -10.23 -0.71
N PHE A 15 -1.05 -10.81 -1.68
CA PHE A 15 -2.51 -10.70 -1.66
C PHE A 15 -3.12 -11.66 -0.65
N TYR A 16 -4.03 -11.13 0.14
CA TYR A 16 -5.00 -11.89 0.89
C TYR A 16 -6.39 -11.58 0.36
N VAL A 17 -6.92 -12.49 -0.47
CA VAL A 17 -8.20 -12.28 -1.18
C VAL A 17 -8.15 -11.00 -2.03
N ASP A 18 -8.81 -9.93 -1.61
CA ASP A 18 -8.86 -8.64 -2.29
C ASP A 18 -7.87 -7.61 -1.73
N ASP A 19 -7.28 -7.87 -0.56
CA ASP A 19 -6.36 -6.94 0.10
C ASP A 19 -4.90 -7.22 -0.30
N LEU A 20 -4.16 -6.21 -0.74
CA LEU A 20 -2.69 -6.28 -0.88
C LEU A 20 -2.03 -5.82 0.43
N VAL A 21 -1.31 -6.73 1.07
CA VAL A 21 -0.64 -6.46 2.35
C VAL A 21 0.86 -6.68 2.20
N THR A 22 1.61 -5.59 2.08
CA THR A 22 3.06 -5.62 1.93
C THR A 22 3.75 -4.62 2.85
N GLY A 23 5.07 -4.61 2.88
CA GLY A 23 5.83 -3.58 3.57
C GLY A 23 7.24 -3.46 3.03
N GLU A 24 7.85 -2.30 3.28
CA GLU A 24 9.20 -1.97 2.84
C GLU A 24 9.98 -1.31 3.99
N ASP A 25 11.31 -1.27 3.85
CA ASP A 25 12.20 -0.71 4.88
C ASP A 25 12.23 0.83 4.87
N ASP A 26 11.89 1.46 3.75
CA ASP A 26 11.89 2.91 3.58
C ASP A 26 10.72 3.41 2.69
N ALA A 27 10.32 4.66 2.92
CA ALA A 27 9.14 5.25 2.27
C ALA A 27 9.30 5.37 0.75
N LYS A 28 10.52 5.57 0.25
CA LYS A 28 10.76 5.68 -1.20
C LYS A 28 10.58 4.32 -1.87
N SER A 29 11.13 3.26 -1.30
CA SER A 29 10.94 1.89 -1.79
C SER A 29 9.47 1.49 -1.75
N ALA A 30 8.75 1.82 -0.66
CA ALA A 30 7.31 1.61 -0.54
C ALA A 30 6.50 2.36 -1.61
N PHE A 31 6.87 3.61 -1.90
CA PHE A 31 6.24 4.40 -2.95
C PHE A 31 6.49 3.81 -4.34
N ASP A 32 7.73 3.40 -4.64
CA ASP A 32 8.08 2.78 -5.91
C ASP A 32 7.34 1.44 -6.10
N LEU A 33 7.24 0.63 -5.05
CA LEU A 33 6.51 -0.64 -5.07
C LEU A 33 5.02 -0.40 -5.31
N SER A 34 4.37 0.45 -4.52
CA SER A 34 2.96 0.79 -4.66
C SER A 34 2.64 1.34 -6.05
N SER A 35 3.53 2.16 -6.62
CA SER A 35 3.37 2.70 -7.97
C SER A 35 3.44 1.66 -9.07
N LYS A 36 4.40 0.73 -8.98
CA LYS A 36 4.50 -0.39 -9.92
C LYS A 36 3.31 -1.33 -9.78
N ALA A 37 2.88 -1.61 -8.55
CA ALA A 37 1.73 -2.45 -8.25
C ALA A 37 0.44 -1.87 -8.82
N ALA A 38 0.16 -0.59 -8.57
CA ALA A 38 -1.01 0.11 -9.10
C ALA A 38 -1.03 0.07 -10.64
N LYS A 39 0.13 0.26 -11.28
CA LYS A 39 0.25 0.18 -12.73
C LYS A 39 -0.04 -1.21 -13.28
N ILE A 40 0.58 -2.25 -12.71
CA ILE A 40 0.37 -3.65 -13.14
C ILE A 40 -1.11 -4.03 -12.99
N MET A 41 -1.72 -3.71 -11.85
CA MET A 41 -3.12 -4.01 -11.59
C MET A 41 -4.04 -3.25 -12.56
N SER A 42 -3.75 -1.97 -12.82
CA SER A 42 -4.53 -1.15 -13.76
C SER A 42 -4.44 -1.69 -15.19
N GLU A 43 -3.26 -2.13 -15.63
CA GLU A 43 -3.07 -2.81 -16.92
C GLU A 43 -3.85 -4.14 -17.00
N ALA A 44 -4.06 -4.80 -15.86
CA ALA A 44 -4.92 -5.99 -15.74
C ALA A 44 -6.42 -5.67 -15.56
N GLY A 45 -6.82 -4.40 -15.59
CA GLY A 45 -8.22 -3.96 -15.43
C GLY A 45 -8.70 -3.87 -13.97
N MET A 46 -7.79 -3.89 -13.00
CA MET A 46 -8.06 -3.80 -11.57
C MET A 46 -7.50 -2.50 -10.98
N ASN A 47 -8.28 -1.81 -10.16
CA ASN A 47 -7.81 -0.61 -9.46
C ASN A 47 -7.65 -0.90 -7.98
N LEU A 48 -6.41 -0.85 -7.52
CA LEU A 48 -6.05 -0.85 -6.11
C LEU A 48 -6.53 0.47 -5.46
N ARG A 49 -7.24 0.37 -4.34
CA ARG A 49 -7.90 1.49 -3.64
C ARG A 49 -7.76 1.31 -2.15
N LYS A 50 -7.96 2.37 -1.36
CA LYS A 50 -7.80 2.40 0.10
C LYS A 50 -6.35 2.23 0.56
N TRP A 51 -5.43 2.93 -0.12
CA TRP A 51 -4.00 2.92 0.18
C TRP A 51 -3.72 3.46 1.59
N ILE A 52 -3.26 2.58 2.47
CA ILE A 52 -3.06 2.87 3.88
C ILE A 52 -1.64 2.48 4.30
N SER A 53 -0.98 3.36 5.06
CA SER A 53 0.30 3.05 5.70
C SER A 53 0.43 3.68 7.08
N ASN A 54 1.31 3.13 7.91
CA ASN A 54 1.77 3.80 9.13
C ASN A 54 2.81 4.89 8.88
N ASP A 55 3.35 4.99 7.67
CA ASP A 55 4.27 6.05 7.32
C ASP A 55 3.52 7.29 6.82
N CYS A 56 3.54 8.35 7.64
CA CYS A 56 2.89 9.62 7.31
C CYS A 56 3.52 10.34 6.11
N GLU A 57 4.80 10.12 5.81
CA GLU A 57 5.46 10.72 4.65
C GLU A 57 5.00 10.01 3.37
N LEU A 58 4.95 8.69 3.38
CA LEU A 58 4.43 7.87 2.30
C LEU A 58 2.97 8.20 1.98
N MET A 59 2.11 8.29 3.00
CA MET A 59 0.70 8.64 2.79
C MET A 59 0.53 10.05 2.20
N LYS A 60 1.35 11.04 2.62
CA LYS A 60 1.36 12.38 2.00
C LYS A 60 1.78 12.30 0.54
N GLN A 61 2.79 11.49 0.23
CA GLN A 61 3.28 11.31 -1.13
C GLN A 61 2.21 10.70 -2.04
N TRP A 62 1.47 9.69 -1.58
CA TRP A 62 0.33 9.14 -2.31
C TRP A 62 -0.78 10.16 -2.58
N GLN A 63 -1.07 11.05 -1.62
CA GLN A 63 -2.06 12.12 -1.82
C GLN A 63 -1.61 13.12 -2.89
N LEU A 64 -0.33 13.50 -2.89
CA LEU A 64 0.25 14.42 -3.88
C LEU A 64 0.20 13.82 -5.29
N GLU A 65 0.38 12.51 -5.40
CA GLU A 65 0.42 11.75 -6.67
C GLU A 65 -0.96 11.19 -7.05
N HIS A 66 -2.03 11.60 -6.34
CA HIS A 66 -3.42 11.22 -6.59
C HIS A 66 -3.68 9.70 -6.60
N PHE A 67 -2.93 8.93 -5.81
CA PHE A 67 -3.14 7.47 -5.64
C PHE A 67 -4.47 7.17 -4.94
N ASP A 68 -4.87 8.02 -3.99
CA ASP A 68 -6.12 7.86 -3.25
C ASP A 68 -6.63 9.19 -2.69
N HIS A 69 -7.92 9.22 -2.37
CA HIS A 69 -8.63 10.33 -1.73
C HIS A 69 -8.79 10.15 -0.21
N LEU A 70 -8.05 9.23 0.40
CA LEU A 70 -8.15 8.99 1.84
C LEU A 70 -7.75 10.24 2.63
N ASN A 71 -8.62 10.62 3.56
CA ASN A 71 -8.38 11.72 4.48
C ASN A 71 -7.46 11.24 5.62
N MET A 72 -6.21 11.71 5.61
CA MET A 72 -5.20 11.39 6.63
C MET A 72 -5.69 11.59 8.08
N ASN A 73 -6.58 12.56 8.32
CA ASN A 73 -7.12 12.83 9.66
C ASN A 73 -7.99 11.69 10.20
N ASP A 74 -8.66 10.94 9.32
CA ASP A 74 -9.47 9.78 9.70
C ASP A 74 -8.58 8.59 10.07
N PHE A 75 -7.33 8.58 9.59
CA PHE A 75 -6.40 7.48 9.81
C PHE A 75 -5.59 7.63 11.11
N VAL A 76 -4.96 8.79 11.32
CA VAL A 76 -4.01 9.02 12.43
C VAL A 76 -4.68 8.96 13.80
N ASN A 77 -5.97 9.28 13.89
CA ASN A 77 -6.68 9.41 15.17
C ASN A 77 -7.48 8.17 15.59
N HIS A 78 -7.52 7.13 14.76
CA HIS A 78 -8.35 5.95 15.02
C HIS A 78 -7.57 4.66 14.79
N PRO A 79 -7.65 3.67 15.71
CA PRO A 79 -7.06 2.36 15.45
C PRO A 79 -7.85 1.63 14.36
N HIS A 80 -7.15 1.11 13.36
CA HIS A 80 -7.76 0.40 12.24
C HIS A 80 -7.77 -1.10 12.47
N ARG A 81 -8.88 -1.74 12.08
CA ARG A 81 -8.97 -3.20 12.03
C ARG A 81 -8.54 -3.65 10.66
N VAL A 82 -7.43 -4.36 10.59
CA VAL A 82 -6.98 -5.06 9.40
C VAL A 82 -7.21 -6.55 9.64
N LEU A 83 -7.97 -7.21 8.77
CA LEU A 83 -8.29 -8.64 8.89
C LEU A 83 -8.88 -9.06 10.26
N GLY A 84 -9.63 -8.16 10.91
CA GLY A 84 -10.23 -8.38 12.23
C GLY A 84 -9.28 -8.20 13.42
N LEU A 85 -8.00 -7.90 13.17
CA LEU A 85 -6.98 -7.67 14.18
C LEU A 85 -6.76 -6.17 14.41
N LEU A 86 -6.51 -5.80 15.68
CA LEU A 86 -6.13 -4.45 16.06
C LEU A 86 -4.63 -4.26 15.75
N TRP A 87 -4.32 -3.37 14.81
CA TRP A 87 -2.94 -3.18 14.36
C TRP A 87 -2.20 -2.13 15.19
N HIS A 88 -0.99 -2.49 15.66
CA HIS A 88 -0.09 -1.61 16.42
C HIS A 88 1.20 -1.36 15.63
N PRO A 89 1.33 -0.22 14.93
CA PRO A 89 2.48 0.06 14.08
C PRO A 89 3.64 0.62 14.90
N GLN A 90 4.71 -0.16 15.10
CA GLN A 90 5.92 0.37 15.75
C GLN A 90 7.25 0.08 15.05
N LYS A 91 7.33 -0.68 13.94
CA LYS A 91 8.65 -0.98 13.33
C LYS A 91 8.78 -1.10 11.81
N THR A 92 7.72 -1.06 11.01
CA THR A 92 7.84 -1.32 9.56
C THR A 92 6.82 -0.52 8.78
N ILE A 93 7.17 0.01 7.61
CA ILE A 93 6.23 0.67 6.71
C ILE A 93 5.38 -0.43 6.07
N SER A 94 4.12 -0.55 6.47
CA SER A 94 3.19 -1.49 5.86
C SER A 94 2.27 -0.75 4.88
N VAL A 95 1.96 -1.36 3.76
CA VAL A 95 1.01 -0.91 2.76
C VAL A 95 -0.16 -1.89 2.78
N PHE A 96 -1.34 -1.37 3.09
CA PHE A 96 -2.60 -2.08 2.99
C PHE A 96 -3.44 -1.41 1.92
N VAL A 97 -3.99 -2.21 1.01
CA VAL A 97 -4.82 -1.74 -0.11
C VAL A 97 -5.98 -2.68 -0.27
#